data_AF-A0A368GU50-F1
#
_entry.id   AF-A0A368GU50-F1
#
_cell.length_a   1.000
_cell.length_b   1.000
_cell.length_c   1.000
_cell.angle_alpha   90.00
_cell.angle_beta   90.00
_cell.angle_gamma   90.00
#
_symmetry.space_group_name_H-M   'P 1'
#
loop_
_entity.id
_entity.type
_entity.pdbx_description
1 polymer ?
#
loop_
_entity_poly.entity_id
_entity_poly.type
_entity_poly.pdbx_seq_one_letter_code
_entity_poly.pdbx_strand_id
1 'polypeptide(L)'
;MDCIKNNNNNQEFDALRAQIARLTQSQRELIRTSYHSLEAESTKNGLGLFVRLFAEFPSYKAIWPQFREIPDSSLIASDKLRNHAVVYMAGLKRIVAVLDEDEKLIEATARIASSHLKWQICKYHIENMVPGLLEVLSICMEGKLTEEVCEAWQTLYDIIGNMITIQKGARKSIQ
;
A
#
# COMPACT_ATOMS: atom_id res chain seq x y z
N MET A 1 10.36 -34.27 -0.84
CA MET A 1 9.44 -33.12 -0.68
C MET A 1 10.18 -31.80 -0.48
N ASP A 2 11.42 -31.81 -0.01
CA ASP A 2 12.18 -30.56 0.28
C ASP A 2 12.69 -29.83 -0.96
N CYS A 3 13.08 -30.53 -2.03
CA CYS A 3 13.56 -29.88 -3.27
C CYS A 3 12.48 -29.04 -3.98
N ILE A 4 11.21 -29.48 -3.94
CA ILE A 4 10.09 -28.77 -4.58
C ILE A 4 9.75 -27.50 -3.78
N LYS A 5 9.73 -27.59 -2.44
CA LYS A 5 9.53 -26.43 -1.56
C LYS A 5 10.65 -25.39 -1.73
N ASN A 6 11.89 -25.85 -1.84
CA ASN A 6 13.04 -24.97 -2.01
C ASN A 6 13.03 -24.24 -3.38
N ASN A 7 12.62 -24.94 -4.44
CA ASN A 7 12.52 -24.35 -5.78
C ASN A 7 11.39 -23.31 -5.88
N ASN A 8 10.23 -23.58 -5.26
CA ASN A 8 9.10 -22.65 -5.24
C ASN A 8 9.42 -21.37 -4.44
N ASN A 9 10.12 -21.49 -3.31
CA ASN A 9 10.54 -20.33 -2.51
C ASN A 9 11.54 -19.45 -3.27
N ASN A 10 12.47 -20.05 -4.02
CA ASN A 10 13.42 -19.30 -4.84
C ASN A 10 12.72 -18.55 -5.98
N GLN A 11 11.76 -19.20 -6.66
CA GLN A 11 10.99 -18.58 -7.73
C GLN A 11 10.11 -17.41 -7.22
N GLU A 12 9.49 -17.56 -6.04
CA GLU A 12 8.76 -16.48 -5.40
C GLU A 12 9.69 -15.30 -5.09
N PHE A 13 10.83 -15.56 -4.44
CA PHE A 13 11.76 -14.50 -4.06
C PHE A 13 12.35 -13.75 -5.26
N ASP A 14 12.67 -14.45 -6.34
CA ASP A 14 13.12 -13.82 -7.58
C ASP A 14 12.03 -12.97 -8.25
N ALA A 15 10.76 -13.40 -8.18
CA ALA A 15 9.63 -12.59 -8.65
C ALA A 15 9.44 -11.33 -7.79
N LEU A 16 9.62 -11.42 -6.47
CA LEU A 16 9.57 -10.25 -5.57
C LEU A 16 10.72 -9.27 -5.87
N ARG A 17 11.94 -9.77 -6.06
CA ARG A 17 13.10 -8.94 -6.49
C ARG A 17 12.82 -8.23 -7.81
N ALA A 18 12.27 -8.93 -8.79
CA ALA A 18 11.92 -8.33 -10.08
C ALA A 18 10.90 -7.19 -9.95
N GLN A 19 9.98 -7.27 -8.98
CA GLN A 19 9.07 -6.15 -8.71
C GLN A 19 9.79 -4.95 -8.11
N ILE A 20 10.66 -5.15 -7.13
CA ILE A 20 11.41 -4.04 -6.50
C ILE A 20 12.36 -3.35 -7.48
N ALA A 21 12.98 -4.10 -8.39
CA ALA A 21 13.87 -3.57 -9.42
C ALA A 21 13.20 -2.54 -10.36
N ARG A 22 11.86 -2.52 -10.43
CA ARG A 22 11.11 -1.53 -11.23
C ARG A 22 11.11 -0.14 -10.61
N LEU A 23 11.36 -0.02 -9.30
CA LEU A 23 11.38 1.25 -8.60
C LEU A 23 12.78 1.87 -8.71
N THR A 24 12.94 2.84 -9.60
CA THR A 24 14.24 3.47 -9.88
C THR A 24 14.75 4.32 -8.70
N GLN A 25 16.05 4.61 -8.66
CA GLN A 25 16.62 5.48 -7.62
C GLN A 25 15.98 6.88 -7.60
N SER A 26 15.68 7.44 -8.78
CA SER A 26 15.00 8.74 -8.90
C SER A 26 13.59 8.68 -8.30
N GLN A 27 12.82 7.64 -8.62
CA GLN A 27 11.48 7.43 -8.03
C GLN A 27 11.53 7.22 -6.51
N ARG A 28 12.54 6.49 -6.00
CA ARG A 28 12.75 6.34 -4.54
C ARG A 28 12.95 7.69 -3.86
N GLU A 29 13.74 8.58 -4.46
CA GLU A 29 13.93 9.94 -3.95
C GLU A 29 12.66 10.79 -4.02
N LEU A 30 11.92 10.73 -5.14
CA LEU A 30 10.64 11.43 -5.28
C LEU A 30 9.61 10.97 -4.24
N ILE A 31 9.53 9.66 -3.96
CA ILE A 31 8.66 9.11 -2.91
C ILE A 31 9.11 9.62 -1.54
N ARG A 32 10.41 9.55 -1.23
CA ARG A 32 10.94 9.99 0.07
C ARG A 32 10.66 11.46 0.34
N THR A 33 10.96 12.32 -0.63
CA THR A 33 10.77 13.77 -0.51
C THR A 33 9.29 14.15 -0.42
N SER A 34 8.44 13.63 -1.31
CA SER A 34 7.00 13.90 -1.26
C SER A 34 6.30 13.29 -0.03
N TYR A 35 6.81 12.18 0.50
CA TYR A 35 6.30 11.58 1.74
C TYR A 35 6.48 12.50 2.95
N HIS A 36 7.52 13.34 3.01
CA HIS A 36 7.67 14.29 4.12
C HIS A 36 6.49 15.25 4.23
N SER A 37 5.93 15.72 3.11
CA SER A 37 4.72 16.54 3.11
C SER A 37 3.49 15.74 3.59
N LEU A 38 3.42 14.46 3.22
CA LEU A 38 2.35 13.57 3.65
C LEU A 38 2.44 13.22 5.16
N GLU A 39 3.65 13.10 5.71
CA GLU A 39 3.89 12.72 7.10
C GLU A 39 3.55 13.84 8.10
N ALA A 40 3.67 15.12 7.69
CA ALA A 40 3.46 16.28 8.57
C ALA A 40 2.11 16.21 9.33
N GLU A 41 1.04 15.85 8.64
CA GLU A 41 -0.30 15.67 9.21
C GLU A 41 -0.78 14.21 9.04
N SER A 42 0.13 13.26 9.30
CA SER A 42 0.00 11.83 8.98
C SER A 42 -1.40 11.24 9.19
N THR A 43 -1.95 11.33 10.41
CA THR A 43 -3.27 10.75 10.71
C THR A 43 -4.40 11.42 9.94
N LYS A 44 -4.37 12.75 9.82
CA LYS A 44 -5.37 13.53 9.08
C LYS A 44 -5.32 13.21 7.59
N ASN A 45 -4.12 13.11 7.02
CA ASN A 45 -3.90 12.79 5.62
C ASN A 45 -4.33 11.35 5.29
N GLY A 46 -3.97 10.39 6.16
CA GLY A 46 -4.45 9.01 6.05
C GLY A 46 -5.98 8.89 6.15
N LEU A 47 -6.61 9.66 7.04
CA LEU A 47 -8.07 9.75 7.10
C LEU A 47 -8.65 10.29 5.79
N GLY A 48 -8.12 11.41 5.28
CA GLY A 48 -8.56 12.02 4.03
C GLY A 48 -8.56 11.04 2.85
N LEU A 49 -7.53 10.20 2.78
CA LEU A 49 -7.43 9.14 1.79
C LEU A 49 -8.55 8.10 1.93
N PHE A 50 -8.74 7.52 3.12
CA PHE A 50 -9.77 6.49 3.30
C PHE A 50 -11.19 7.03 3.14
N VAL A 51 -11.44 8.30 3.48
CA VAL A 51 -12.73 8.94 3.21
C VAL A 51 -13.02 8.98 1.72
N ARG A 52 -12.03 9.36 0.90
CA ARG A 52 -12.16 9.36 -0.57
C ARG A 52 -12.36 7.96 -1.11
N LEU A 53 -11.58 7.00 -0.62
CA LEU A 53 -11.70 5.60 -1.01
C LEU A 53 -13.11 5.04 -0.74
N PHE A 54 -13.69 5.31 0.44
CA PHE A 54 -15.03 4.81 0.77
C PHE A 54 -16.16 5.62 0.13
N ALA A 55 -15.92 6.88 -0.24
CA ALA A 55 -16.88 7.63 -1.05
C ALA A 55 -16.98 7.06 -2.47
N GLU A 56 -15.84 6.71 -3.08
CA GLU A 56 -15.78 6.13 -4.42
C GLU A 56 -16.16 4.65 -4.44
N PHE A 57 -15.74 3.89 -3.42
CA PHE A 57 -16.00 2.46 -3.29
C PHE A 57 -16.67 2.12 -1.94
N PRO A 58 -17.96 2.45 -1.74
CA PRO A 58 -18.66 2.22 -0.47
C PRO A 58 -18.63 0.77 -0.01
N SER A 59 -18.62 -0.18 -0.95
CA SER A 59 -18.55 -1.62 -0.66
C SER A 59 -17.28 -2.04 0.07
N TYR A 60 -16.18 -1.29 -0.03
CA TYR A 60 -14.90 -1.63 0.61
C TYR A 60 -14.98 -1.55 2.13
N LYS A 61 -15.89 -0.74 2.66
CA LYS A 61 -16.18 -0.69 4.09
C LYS A 61 -16.56 -2.07 4.66
N ALA A 62 -17.23 -2.91 3.86
CA ALA A 62 -17.67 -4.23 4.28
C ALA A 62 -16.53 -5.26 4.42
N ILE A 63 -15.33 -4.97 3.88
CA ILE A 63 -14.15 -5.84 4.00
C ILE A 63 -13.80 -6.06 5.48
N TRP A 64 -13.89 -5.00 6.28
CA TRP A 64 -13.52 -5.03 7.69
C TRP A 64 -14.74 -5.04 8.61
N PRO A 65 -14.94 -6.09 9.42
CA PRO A 65 -16.11 -6.19 10.31
C PRO A 65 -16.31 -4.97 11.21
N GLN A 66 -15.23 -4.38 11.73
CA GLN A 66 -15.30 -3.22 12.62
C GLN A 66 -15.84 -1.93 11.99
N PHE A 67 -16.01 -1.87 10.66
CA PHE A 67 -16.60 -0.72 9.99
C PHE A 67 -18.06 -0.93 9.59
N ARG A 68 -18.55 -2.19 9.55
CA ARG A 68 -19.87 -2.54 8.99
C ARG A 68 -21.03 -1.87 9.71
N GLU A 69 -20.92 -1.70 11.03
CA GLU A 69 -21.98 -1.14 11.88
C GLU A 69 -21.93 0.39 11.99
N ILE A 70 -20.86 1.02 11.49
CA ILE A 70 -20.71 2.47 11.56
C ILE A 70 -21.50 3.06 10.40
N PRO A 71 -22.38 4.07 10.59
CA PRO A 71 -23.00 4.77 9.46
C PRO A 71 -21.98 5.54 8.62
N ASP A 72 -22.20 5.69 7.31
CA ASP A 72 -21.28 6.42 6.41
C ASP A 72 -21.03 7.86 6.89
N SER A 73 -22.09 8.55 7.31
CA SER A 73 -22.03 9.89 7.89
C SER A 73 -21.17 10.01 9.15
N SER A 74 -20.97 8.89 9.87
CA SER A 74 -20.22 8.84 11.13
C SER A 74 -18.82 8.22 10.97
N LEU A 75 -18.52 7.63 9.83
CA LEU A 75 -17.30 6.85 9.62
C LEU A 75 -16.03 7.71 9.75
N ILE A 76 -16.08 8.94 9.22
CA ILE A 76 -14.99 9.92 9.26
C ILE A 76 -14.60 10.29 10.69
N ALA A 77 -15.59 10.39 11.59
CA ALA A 77 -15.37 10.76 12.98
C ALA A 77 -15.02 9.55 13.87
N SER A 78 -15.09 8.34 13.34
CA SER A 78 -14.92 7.13 14.15
C SER A 78 -13.45 6.86 14.51
N ASP A 79 -13.22 6.45 15.76
CA ASP A 79 -11.89 6.00 16.21
C ASP A 79 -11.41 4.76 15.45
N LYS A 80 -12.35 3.94 14.94
CA LYS A 80 -12.02 2.77 14.13
C LYS A 80 -11.32 3.19 12.83
N LEU A 81 -11.85 4.19 12.12
CA LEU A 81 -11.22 4.68 10.90
C LEU A 81 -9.90 5.39 11.20
N ARG A 82 -9.86 6.21 12.26
CA ARG A 82 -8.64 6.90 12.71
C ARG A 82 -7.50 5.92 12.98
N ASN A 83 -7.78 4.85 13.72
CA ASN A 83 -6.79 3.82 14.01
C ASN A 83 -6.32 3.10 12.74
N HIS A 84 -7.22 2.87 11.78
CA HIS A 84 -6.83 2.27 10.50
C HIS A 84 -5.93 3.19 9.68
N ALA A 85 -6.23 4.49 9.64
CA ALA A 85 -5.38 5.50 9.02
C ALA A 85 -3.98 5.53 9.65
N VAL A 86 -3.88 5.46 10.99
CA VAL A 86 -2.58 5.38 11.70
C VAL A 86 -1.78 4.15 11.28
N VAL A 87 -2.42 2.98 11.23
CA VAL A 87 -1.76 1.73 10.84
C VAL A 87 -1.28 1.78 9.39
N TYR A 88 -2.10 2.32 8.49
CA TYR A 88 -1.76 2.53 7.09
C TYR A 88 -0.55 3.46 6.93
N MET A 89 -0.57 4.63 7.58
CA MET A 89 0.54 5.58 7.52
C MET A 89 1.83 5.02 8.11
N ALA A 90 1.74 4.24 9.19
CA ALA A 90 2.89 3.53 9.74
C ALA A 90 3.43 2.45 8.77
N GLY A 91 2.56 1.85 7.95
CA GLY A 91 2.95 0.96 6.85
C GLY A 91 3.76 1.68 5.78
N LEU A 92 3.26 2.82 5.30
CA LEU A 92 4.00 3.66 4.36
C LEU A 92 5.33 4.13 4.93
N LYS A 93 5.36 4.59 6.19
CA LYS A 93 6.60 5.00 6.86
C LYS A 93 7.67 3.91 6.83
N ARG A 94 7.27 2.65 7.12
CA ARG A 94 8.19 1.51 7.11
C ARG A 94 8.74 1.23 5.72
N ILE A 95 7.92 1.34 4.67
CA ILE A 95 8.39 1.22 3.28
C ILE A 95 9.40 2.33 2.99
N VAL A 96 9.04 3.59 3.25
CA VAL A 96 9.87 4.77 2.95
C VAL A 96 11.23 4.70 3.65
N ALA A 97 11.26 4.21 4.90
CA ALA A 97 12.48 4.08 5.69
C ALA A 97 13.52 3.10 5.13
N VAL A 98 13.11 2.15 4.28
CA VAL A 98 13.99 1.12 3.71
C VAL A 98 14.05 1.19 2.19
N LEU A 99 13.65 2.33 1.60
CA LEU A 99 13.52 2.47 0.16
C LEU A 99 14.78 2.15 -0.62
N ASP A 100 15.99 2.31 -0.09
CA ASP A 100 17.24 2.03 -0.82
C ASP A 100 17.85 0.65 -0.47
N GLU A 101 17.19 -0.11 0.40
CA GLU A 101 17.66 -1.42 0.87
C GLU A 101 16.79 -2.53 0.29
N ASP A 102 17.11 -3.00 -0.92
CA ASP A 102 16.23 -3.90 -1.70
C ASP A 102 15.72 -5.11 -0.91
N GLU A 103 16.59 -5.81 -0.16
CA GLU A 103 16.17 -6.95 0.66
C GLU A 103 15.15 -6.55 1.74
N LYS A 104 15.39 -5.44 2.44
CA LYS A 104 14.46 -4.93 3.46
C LYS A 104 13.17 -4.39 2.82
N LEU A 105 13.24 -3.81 1.63
CA LEU A 105 12.08 -3.34 0.89
C LEU A 105 11.20 -4.51 0.43
N ILE A 106 11.81 -5.60 -0.04
CA ILE A 106 11.11 -6.86 -0.31
C ILE A 106 10.40 -7.33 0.95
N GLU A 107 11.11 -7.43 2.08
CA GLU A 107 10.49 -7.88 3.33
C GLU A 107 9.34 -6.98 3.78
N ALA A 108 9.51 -5.65 3.72
CA ALA A 108 8.50 -4.69 4.14
C ALA A 108 7.23 -4.78 3.28
N THR A 109 7.39 -4.79 1.95
CA THR A 109 6.28 -4.91 1.00
C THR A 109 5.61 -6.29 1.06
N ALA A 110 6.40 -7.36 1.25
CA ALA A 110 5.90 -8.73 1.42
C ALA A 110 5.04 -8.89 2.69
N ARG A 111 5.45 -8.30 3.83
CA ARG A 111 4.66 -8.31 5.07
C ARG A 111 3.35 -7.56 4.91
N ILE A 112 3.36 -6.43 4.19
CA ILE A 112 2.16 -5.66 3.86
C ILE A 112 1.23 -6.50 2.99
N ALA A 113 1.73 -7.09 1.90
CA ALA A 113 0.95 -7.97 1.03
C ALA A 113 0.29 -9.12 1.80
N SER A 114 1.04 -9.79 2.68
CA SER A 114 0.53 -10.88 3.52
C SER A 114 -0.58 -10.45 4.46
N SER A 115 -0.51 -9.22 4.99
CA SER A 115 -1.55 -8.64 5.86
C SER A 115 -2.83 -8.35 5.07
N HIS A 116 -2.71 -7.93 3.80
CA HIS A 116 -3.83 -7.66 2.90
C HIS A 116 -4.52 -8.96 2.44
N LEU A 117 -3.75 -10.02 2.19
CA LEU A 117 -4.30 -11.34 1.84
C LEU A 117 -5.21 -11.92 2.92
N LYS A 118 -4.94 -11.65 4.20
CA LYS A 118 -5.81 -12.06 5.33
C LYS A 118 -7.24 -11.52 5.17
N TRP A 119 -7.38 -10.36 4.55
CA TRP A 119 -8.65 -9.68 4.32
C TRP A 119 -9.19 -9.87 2.89
N GLN A 120 -8.65 -10.82 2.13
CA GLN A 120 -8.99 -11.08 0.72
C GLN A 120 -8.80 -9.87 -0.20
N ILE A 121 -7.97 -8.91 0.23
CA ILE A 121 -7.62 -7.76 -0.59
C ILE A 121 -6.74 -8.24 -1.74
N CYS A 122 -7.08 -7.76 -2.93
CA CYS A 122 -6.44 -8.09 -4.20
C CYS A 122 -5.83 -6.83 -4.83
N LYS A 123 -4.97 -7.00 -5.83
CA LYS A 123 -4.28 -5.92 -6.54
C LYS A 123 -5.16 -4.70 -6.85
N TYR A 124 -6.33 -4.92 -7.47
CA TYR A 124 -7.23 -3.84 -7.87
C TYR A 124 -7.71 -2.96 -6.70
N HIS A 125 -7.81 -3.50 -5.48
CA HIS A 125 -8.19 -2.70 -4.31
C HIS A 125 -7.07 -1.72 -3.93
N ILE A 126 -5.80 -2.13 -4.10
CA ILE A 126 -4.64 -1.28 -3.86
C ILE A 126 -4.54 -0.21 -4.94
N GLU A 127 -4.76 -0.57 -6.21
CA GLU A 127 -4.80 0.38 -7.33
C GLU A 127 -5.88 1.45 -7.14
N ASN A 128 -7.05 1.06 -6.63
CA ASN A 128 -8.15 1.97 -6.32
C ASN A 128 -7.85 2.99 -5.20
N MET A 129 -6.78 2.80 -4.42
CA MET A 129 -6.32 3.80 -3.44
C MET A 129 -5.50 4.92 -4.07
N VAL A 130 -4.92 4.69 -5.25
CA VAL A 130 -3.94 5.60 -5.85
C VAL A 130 -4.53 6.98 -6.15
N PRO A 131 -5.74 7.12 -6.74
CA PRO A 131 -6.31 8.45 -6.98
C PRO A 131 -6.45 9.28 -5.69
N GLY A 132 -6.95 8.66 -4.61
CA GLY A 132 -7.09 9.32 -3.32
C GLY A 132 -5.74 9.69 -2.69
N LEU A 133 -4.72 8.86 -2.86
CA LEU A 133 -3.35 9.17 -2.43
C LEU A 133 -2.78 10.38 -3.17
N LEU A 134 -2.89 10.40 -4.49
CA LEU A 134 -2.35 11.49 -5.32
C LEU A 134 -3.07 12.81 -5.02
N GLU A 135 -4.38 12.78 -4.78
CA GLU A 135 -5.12 13.98 -4.39
C GLU A 135 -4.66 14.52 -3.03
N VAL A 136 -4.47 13.65 -2.03
CA VAL A 136 -3.94 14.05 -0.72
C VAL A 136 -2.52 14.59 -0.84
N LEU A 137 -1.66 13.95 -1.62
CA LEU A 137 -0.30 14.45 -1.89
C LEU A 137 -0.33 15.83 -2.55
N SER A 138 -1.21 16.04 -3.53
CA SER A 138 -1.39 17.34 -4.17
C SER A 138 -1.75 18.43 -3.16
N ILE A 139 -2.68 18.14 -2.24
CA ILE A 139 -3.05 19.06 -1.15
C ILE A 139 -1.84 19.34 -0.23
N CYS A 140 -1.12 18.30 0.19
CA CYS A 140 0.06 18.42 1.06
C CYS A 140 1.21 19.19 0.41
N MET A 141 1.29 19.15 -0.93
CA MET A 141 2.30 19.85 -1.72
C MET A 141 1.81 21.18 -2.29
N GLU A 142 0.69 21.72 -1.79
CA GLU A 142 0.13 23.01 -2.23
C GLU A 142 -0.14 23.06 -3.74
N GLY A 143 -0.57 21.95 -4.34
CA GLY A 143 -0.82 21.81 -5.77
C GLY A 143 0.44 21.67 -6.63
N LYS A 144 1.64 21.55 -6.04
CA LYS A 144 2.92 21.41 -6.75
C LYS A 144 3.29 19.94 -7.05
N LEU A 145 2.29 19.06 -7.11
CA LEU A 145 2.50 17.65 -7.44
C LEU A 145 2.86 17.53 -8.92
N THR A 146 4.01 16.93 -9.21
CA THR A 146 4.47 16.72 -10.59
C THR A 146 4.05 15.35 -11.12
N GLU A 147 4.13 15.17 -12.44
CA GLU A 147 3.83 13.89 -13.10
C GLU A 147 4.80 12.79 -12.64
N GLU A 148 6.08 13.11 -12.46
CA GLU A 148 7.09 12.15 -12.01
C GLU A 148 6.83 11.66 -10.58
N VAL A 149 6.32 12.54 -9.70
CA VAL A 149 5.90 12.13 -8.35
C VAL A 149 4.69 11.20 -8.45
N CYS A 150 3.71 11.51 -9.31
CA CYS A 150 2.55 10.64 -9.54
C CYS A 150 2.99 9.25 -10.02
N GLU A 151 3.85 9.19 -11.02
CA GLU A 151 4.38 7.94 -11.58
C GLU A 151 5.16 7.12 -10.54
N ALA A 152 5.95 7.78 -9.69
CA ALA A 152 6.70 7.12 -8.63
C ALA A 152 5.76 6.41 -7.63
N TRP A 153 4.72 7.12 -7.16
CA TRP A 153 3.73 6.55 -6.24
C TRP A 153 2.86 5.47 -6.90
N GLN A 154 2.45 5.67 -8.16
CA GLN A 154 1.76 4.65 -8.94
C GLN A 154 2.59 3.38 -9.08
N THR A 155 3.88 3.52 -9.39
CA THR A 155 4.82 2.39 -9.49
C THR A 155 4.92 1.64 -8.16
N LEU A 156 5.06 2.34 -7.04
CA LEU A 156 5.09 1.71 -5.71
C LEU A 156 3.80 0.93 -5.41
N TYR A 157 2.63 1.50 -5.71
CA TYR A 157 1.34 0.84 -5.44
C TYR A 157 1.11 -0.36 -6.35
N ASP A 158 1.50 -0.27 -7.62
CA ASP A 158 1.44 -1.40 -8.55
C ASP A 158 2.37 -2.54 -8.09
N ILE A 159 3.58 -2.22 -7.63
CA ILE A 159 4.51 -3.18 -7.00
C ILE A 159 3.84 -3.88 -5.83
N ILE A 160 3.26 -3.14 -4.86
CA ILE A 160 2.58 -3.73 -3.69
C ILE A 160 1.42 -4.63 -4.12
N GLY A 161 0.62 -4.19 -5.10
CA GLY A 161 -0.47 -4.98 -5.67
C GLY A 161 0.00 -6.27 -6.37
N ASN A 162 1.15 -6.23 -7.05
CA ASN A 162 1.78 -7.41 -7.63
C ASN A 162 2.34 -8.35 -6.54
N MET A 163 2.91 -7.83 -5.45
CA MET A 163 3.36 -8.64 -4.31
C MET A 163 2.19 -9.47 -3.73
N ILE A 164 1.00 -8.86 -3.60
CA ILE A 164 -0.22 -9.58 -3.18
C ILE A 164 -0.53 -10.73 -4.15
N THR A 165 -0.44 -10.48 -5.45
CA THR A 165 -0.73 -11.48 -6.48
C THR A 165 0.26 -12.64 -6.46
N ILE A 166 1.55 -12.34 -6.37
CA ILE A 166 2.64 -13.33 -6.27
C ILE A 166 2.44 -14.23 -5.04
N GLN A 167 2.26 -13.62 -3.86
CA GLN A 167 2.08 -14.37 -2.61
C GLN A 167 0.78 -15.19 -2.60
N LYS A 168 -0.30 -14.68 -3.20
CA LYS A 168 -1.55 -15.44 -3.34
C LYS A 168 -1.35 -16.69 -4.20
N GLY A 169 -0.57 -16.58 -5.28
CA GLY A 169 -0.17 -17.70 -6.12
C GLY A 169 0.64 -18.75 -5.35
N ALA A 170 1.69 -18.31 -4.65
CA ALA A 170 2.55 -19.18 -3.85
C ALA A 170 1.76 -19.96 -2.78
N ARG A 171 0.82 -19.31 -2.08
CA ARG A 171 -0.04 -19.98 -1.07
C ARG A 171 -0.96 -21.05 -1.67
N LYS A 172 -1.46 -20.85 -2.90
CA LYS A 172 -2.29 -21.84 -3.59
C LYS A 172 -1.49 -23.05 -4.07
N SER A 173 -0.21 -22.87 -4.39
CA SER A 173 0.66 -23.97 -4.85
C SER A 173 1.15 -24.89 -3.72
N ILE A 174 0.92 -24.52 -2.45
CA ILE A 174 1.31 -25.30 -1.26
C ILE A 174 0.14 -26.13 -0.71
N GLN A 175 -1.10 -25.80 -1.09
CA GLN A 175 -2.34 -26.44 -0.64
C GLN A 175 -2.81 -27.50 -1.63
#